data_AF-A0A943G4I3-F1
#
_entry.id   AF-A0A943G4I3-F1
#
_cell.length_a   1.000
_cell.length_b   1.000
_cell.length_c   1.000
_cell.angle_alpha   90.00
_cell.angle_beta   90.00
_cell.angle_gamma   90.00
#
_symmetry.space_group_name_H-M   'P 1'
#
loop_
_entity.id
_entity.type
_entity.pdbx_description
1 polymer ?
#
loop_
_entity_poly.entity_id
_entity_poly.type
_entity_poly.pdbx_seq_one_letter_code
_entity_poly.pdbx_strand_id
1 'polypeptide(L)'
;MPKRHREYNQFSNEINKQVKRYNEKIRRIKNKYPELKNLYKDTLKTSELKDVILTAKDLKKLTLSIDKLFINENIKPIKTKSGLTLNKWAIDEYNKDVKILNKLKLKELDIMLKTPFKGTEFSYAQMGGDIGNELRPINKKYNEYDKVTDFRKMLKSVQFRSFPSYSKYRNNLYKDNFIKSLYQVGNEYIDEYGNIQTIDLKDVISKIPAEKFIDFLRNIGEDLHLILNENYTVLQQRERLTELVELVKGFGVDVV
;
A
#
# COMPACT_ATOMS: atom_id res chain seq x y z
N MET A 1 -17.71 2.25 -19.09
CA MET A 1 -16.63 1.73 -18.22
C MET A 1 -15.30 2.07 -18.85
N PRO A 2 -14.42 2.88 -18.22
CA PRO A 2 -13.10 3.12 -18.78
C PRO A 2 -12.31 1.81 -18.70
N LYS A 3 -11.83 1.33 -19.86
CA LYS A 3 -10.89 0.20 -19.92
C LYS A 3 -9.67 0.61 -19.10
N ARG A 4 -9.37 -0.12 -18.02
CA ARG A 4 -8.11 0.03 -17.28
C ARG A 4 -6.98 -0.05 -18.29
N HIS A 5 -6.34 1.08 -18.59
CA HIS A 5 -5.00 1.06 -19.17
C HIS A 5 -4.10 0.45 -18.11
N ARG A 6 -4.03 -0.89 -18.09
CA ARG A 6 -2.99 -1.59 -17.35
C ARG A 6 -1.70 -1.16 -18.02
N GLU A 7 -0.97 -0.24 -17.39
CA GLU A 7 0.42 0.00 -17.73
C GLU A 7 1.10 -1.36 -17.89
N TYR A 8 1.72 -1.57 -19.05
CA TYR A 8 2.35 -2.83 -19.37
C TYR A 8 3.50 -3.03 -18.38
N ASN A 9 3.31 -3.89 -17.38
CA ASN A 9 4.38 -4.24 -16.47
C ASN A 9 5.44 -5.02 -17.26
N GLN A 10 6.53 -4.34 -17.59
CA GLN A 10 7.67 -4.90 -18.34
C GLN A 10 8.25 -6.17 -17.72
N PHE A 11 8.06 -6.38 -16.41
CA PHE A 11 8.51 -7.56 -15.68
C PHE A 11 7.49 -8.70 -15.62
N SER A 12 6.31 -8.54 -16.23
CA SER A 12 5.19 -9.49 -16.18
C SER A 12 5.61 -10.93 -16.50
N ASN A 13 6.42 -11.13 -17.53
CA ASN A 13 6.90 -12.46 -17.93
C ASN A 13 7.83 -13.09 -16.88
N GLU A 14 8.76 -12.29 -16.34
CA GLU A 14 9.71 -12.79 -15.34
C GLU A 14 9.00 -13.04 -13.99
N ILE A 15 8.06 -12.18 -13.59
CA ILE A 15 7.19 -12.42 -12.42
C ILE A 15 6.45 -13.74 -12.57
N ASN A 16 5.84 -14.01 -13.74
CA ASN A 16 5.15 -15.27 -14.00
C ASN A 16 6.09 -16.48 -13.85
N LYS A 17 7.30 -16.39 -14.38
CA LYS A 17 8.32 -17.45 -14.28
C LYS A 17 8.72 -17.70 -12.83
N GLN A 18 8.98 -16.65 -12.07
CA GLN A 18 9.36 -16.76 -10.66
C GLN A 18 8.22 -17.35 -9.81
N VAL A 19 6.97 -16.95 -10.04
CA VAL A 19 5.80 -17.53 -9.36
C VAL A 19 5.66 -19.03 -9.65
N LYS A 20 5.84 -19.45 -10.91
CA LYS A 20 5.84 -20.88 -11.27
C LYS A 20 6.94 -21.64 -10.53
N ARG A 21 8.18 -21.13 -10.55
CA ARG A 21 9.33 -21.71 -9.82
C ARG A 21 9.03 -21.88 -8.33
N TYR A 22 8.47 -20.85 -7.70
CA TYR A 22 8.07 -20.90 -6.30
C TYR A 22 7.01 -21.98 -6.05
N ASN A 23 5.89 -21.95 -6.78
CA ASN A 23 4.77 -22.86 -6.55
C ASN A 23 5.17 -24.33 -6.76
N GLU A 24 6.00 -24.61 -7.77
CA GLU A 24 6.57 -25.95 -7.99
C GLU A 24 7.48 -26.39 -6.83
N LYS A 25 8.35 -25.48 -6.37
CA LYS A 25 9.26 -25.77 -5.25
C LYS A 25 8.49 -26.03 -3.96
N ILE A 26 7.47 -25.22 -3.68
CA ILE A 26 6.57 -25.41 -2.55
C ILE A 26 5.85 -26.76 -2.62
N ARG A 27 5.36 -27.16 -3.80
CA ARG A 27 4.75 -28.49 -3.99
C ARG A 27 5.73 -29.62 -3.60
N ARG A 28 6.99 -29.53 -4.03
CA ARG A 28 8.03 -30.51 -3.67
C ARG A 28 8.33 -30.50 -2.17
N ILE A 29 8.38 -29.33 -1.54
CA ILE A 29 8.59 -29.19 -0.09
C ILE A 29 7.45 -29.84 0.69
N LYS A 30 6.18 -29.59 0.31
CA LYS A 30 5.01 -30.19 0.96
C LYS A 30 5.00 -31.73 0.90
N ASN A 31 5.51 -32.29 -0.19
CA ASN A 31 5.60 -33.74 -0.35
C ASN A 31 6.74 -34.34 0.48
N LYS A 32 7.89 -33.65 0.54
CA LYS A 32 9.06 -34.09 1.29
C LYS A 32 8.91 -33.91 2.80
N TYR A 33 8.23 -32.85 3.22
CA TYR A 33 8.03 -32.44 4.62
C TYR A 33 6.55 -32.13 4.87
N PRO A 34 5.70 -33.16 5.10
CA PRO A 34 4.26 -32.98 5.30
C PRO A 34 3.89 -32.03 6.44
N GLU A 35 4.72 -31.93 7.48
CA GLU A 35 4.56 -31.02 8.60
C GLU A 35 4.58 -29.52 8.21
N LEU A 36 5.18 -29.17 7.06
CA LEU A 36 5.19 -27.80 6.53
C LEU A 36 3.96 -27.46 5.67
N LYS A 37 3.01 -28.39 5.47
CA LYS A 37 1.81 -28.15 4.63
C LYS A 37 1.02 -26.92 5.06
N ASN A 38 0.89 -26.68 6.37
CA ASN A 38 0.14 -25.55 6.92
C ASN A 38 0.82 -24.20 6.67
N LEU A 39 2.15 -24.16 6.72
CA LEU A 39 2.95 -22.98 6.41
C LEU A 39 2.76 -22.56 4.94
N TYR A 40 2.68 -23.55 4.05
CA TYR A 40 2.60 -23.32 2.61
C TYR A 40 1.20 -23.52 2.01
N LYS A 41 0.13 -23.42 2.80
CA LYS A 41 -1.24 -23.69 2.32
C LYS A 41 -1.57 -22.87 1.05
N ASP A 42 -1.17 -21.61 1.04
CA ASP A 42 -1.47 -20.66 -0.03
C ASP A 42 -0.35 -20.64 -1.08
N THR A 43 -0.72 -20.52 -2.36
CA THR A 43 0.22 -20.32 -3.46
C THR A 43 0.45 -18.84 -3.74
N LEU A 44 1.60 -18.49 -4.30
CA LEU A 44 1.80 -17.14 -4.84
C LEU A 44 0.96 -16.95 -6.10
N LYS A 45 0.27 -15.80 -6.18
CA LYS A 45 -0.52 -15.40 -7.35
C LYS A 45 0.22 -14.32 -8.12
N THR A 46 0.27 -14.47 -9.44
CA THR A 46 0.91 -13.51 -10.34
C THR A 46 0.19 -12.16 -10.33
N SER A 47 -1.13 -12.16 -10.20
CA SER A 47 -1.93 -10.93 -10.13
C SER A 47 -1.52 -10.06 -8.95
N GLU A 48 -1.35 -10.65 -7.76
CA GLU A 48 -0.96 -9.91 -6.55
C GLU A 48 0.43 -9.27 -6.71
N LEU A 49 1.38 -9.97 -7.34
CA LEU A 49 2.75 -9.49 -7.47
C LEU A 49 2.94 -8.46 -8.59
N LYS A 50 2.16 -8.53 -9.67
CA LYS A 50 2.28 -7.58 -10.80
C LYS A 50 1.93 -6.15 -10.40
N ASP A 51 1.04 -5.99 -9.43
CA ASP A 51 0.61 -4.66 -9.00
C ASP A 51 1.66 -3.98 -8.09
N VAL A 52 2.53 -4.77 -7.44
CA VAL A 52 3.56 -4.26 -6.50
C VAL A 52 4.97 -4.26 -7.07
N ILE A 53 5.30 -5.20 -7.96
CA ILE A 53 6.63 -5.30 -8.56
C ILE A 53 6.69 -4.38 -9.78
N LEU A 54 7.15 -3.16 -9.55
CA LEU A 54 7.21 -2.13 -10.59
C LEU A 54 8.65 -1.88 -11.08
N THR A 55 9.66 -2.28 -10.32
CA THR A 55 11.07 -2.01 -10.63
C THR A 55 11.92 -3.28 -10.68
N ALA A 56 13.10 -3.18 -11.32
CA ALA A 56 14.09 -4.26 -11.33
C ALA A 56 14.57 -4.63 -9.91
N LYS A 57 14.58 -3.67 -8.97
CA LYS A 57 14.92 -3.93 -7.56
C LYS A 57 13.87 -4.80 -6.88
N ASP A 58 12.58 -4.57 -7.17
CA ASP A 58 11.49 -5.41 -6.66
C ASP A 58 11.61 -6.84 -7.20
N LEU A 59 11.85 -6.97 -8.51
CA LEU A 59 12.03 -8.28 -9.15
C LEU A 59 13.24 -9.02 -8.56
N LYS A 60 14.38 -8.34 -8.40
CA LYS A 60 15.58 -8.92 -7.77
C LYS A 60 15.29 -9.41 -6.35
N LYS A 61 14.53 -8.64 -5.55
CA LYS A 61 14.12 -9.06 -4.20
C LYS A 61 13.30 -10.35 -4.26
N LEU A 62 12.31 -10.44 -5.15
CA LEU A 62 11.49 -11.63 -5.34
C LEU A 62 12.37 -12.84 -5.72
N THR A 63 13.22 -12.69 -6.73
CA THR A 63 14.09 -13.77 -7.21
C THR A 63 15.02 -14.28 -6.11
N LEU A 64 15.68 -13.39 -5.37
CA LEU A 64 16.56 -13.78 -4.26
C LEU A 64 15.83 -14.50 -3.13
N SER A 65 14.60 -14.09 -2.83
CA SER A 65 13.76 -14.78 -1.85
C SER A 65 13.45 -16.21 -2.31
N ILE A 66 13.10 -16.40 -3.58
CA ILE A 66 12.79 -17.70 -4.17
C ILE A 66 14.02 -18.59 -4.25
N ASP A 67 15.17 -18.06 -4.67
CA ASP A 67 16.40 -18.84 -4.82
C ASP A 67 16.85 -19.44 -3.48
N LYS A 68 16.62 -18.76 -2.36
CA LYS A 68 16.89 -19.31 -1.01
C LYS A 68 16.10 -20.58 -0.69
N LEU A 69 14.93 -20.80 -1.30
CA LEU A 69 14.17 -22.05 -1.11
C LEU A 69 14.87 -23.25 -1.75
N PHE A 70 15.77 -23.03 -2.72
CA PHE A 70 16.49 -24.11 -3.37
C PHE A 70 17.66 -24.64 -2.52
N ILE A 71 18.05 -23.90 -1.47
CA ILE A 71 19.04 -24.35 -0.49
C ILE A 71 18.39 -25.38 0.44
N ASN A 72 18.95 -26.58 0.49
CA ASN A 72 18.36 -27.71 1.23
C ASN A 72 18.24 -27.46 2.75
N GLU A 73 19.17 -26.73 3.35
CA GLU A 73 19.11 -26.38 4.77
C GLU A 73 17.94 -25.44 5.09
N ASN A 74 17.60 -24.55 4.15
CA ASN A 74 16.58 -23.53 4.36
C ASN A 74 15.15 -24.09 4.39
N ILE A 75 14.96 -25.30 3.85
CA ILE A 75 13.66 -25.96 3.73
C ILE A 75 13.40 -27.01 4.79
N LYS A 76 14.39 -27.34 5.63
CA LYS A 76 14.23 -28.31 6.71
C LYS A 76 13.24 -27.77 7.76
N PRO A 77 12.36 -28.63 8.31
CA PRO A 77 11.45 -28.26 9.38
C PRO A 77 12.22 -27.93 10.66
N ILE A 78 11.78 -26.89 11.36
CA ILE A 78 12.29 -26.41 12.62
C ILE A 78 11.09 -26.22 13.54
N LYS A 79 11.11 -26.88 14.70
CA LYS A 79 10.13 -26.64 15.75
C LYS A 79 10.53 -25.41 16.56
N THR A 80 9.65 -24.42 16.64
CA THR A 80 9.83 -23.24 17.49
C THR A 80 9.57 -23.59 18.95
N LYS A 81 9.98 -22.71 19.86
CA LYS A 81 9.66 -22.83 21.30
C LYS A 81 8.15 -22.88 21.57
N SER A 82 7.34 -22.24 20.72
CA SER A 82 5.88 -22.27 20.77
C SER A 82 5.24 -23.53 20.15
N GLY A 83 6.05 -24.49 19.69
CA GLY A 83 5.56 -25.74 19.08
C GLY A 83 5.18 -25.62 17.60
N LEU A 84 5.38 -24.46 16.96
CA LEU A 84 5.14 -24.29 15.53
C LEU A 84 6.23 -24.98 14.71
N THR A 85 5.84 -25.59 13.59
CA THR A 85 6.80 -26.13 12.62
C THR A 85 6.96 -25.14 11.47
N LEU A 86 8.12 -24.50 11.41
CA LEU A 86 8.51 -23.53 10.38
C LEU A 86 9.78 -24.02 9.67
N ASN A 87 10.31 -23.25 8.73
CA ASN A 87 11.64 -23.50 8.19
C ASN A 87 12.49 -22.23 8.23
N LYS A 88 13.80 -22.39 8.06
CA LYS A 88 14.76 -21.29 8.14
C LYS A 88 14.47 -20.21 7.10
N TRP A 89 14.05 -20.58 5.89
CA TRP A 89 13.62 -19.61 4.87
C TRP A 89 12.52 -18.66 5.38
N ALA A 90 11.44 -19.20 5.94
CA ALA A 90 10.31 -18.39 6.39
C ALA A 90 10.68 -17.49 7.57
N ILE A 91 11.53 -17.98 8.47
CA ILE A 91 12.03 -17.21 9.62
C ILE A 91 12.92 -16.05 9.14
N ASP A 92 13.86 -16.34 8.25
CA ASP A 92 14.82 -15.35 7.75
C ASP A 92 14.12 -14.25 6.92
N GLU A 93 13.19 -14.63 6.05
CA GLU A 93 12.41 -13.67 5.27
C GLU A 93 11.52 -12.80 6.17
N TYR A 94 10.83 -13.41 7.15
CA TYR A 94 10.05 -12.65 8.13
C TYR A 94 10.89 -11.60 8.85
N ASN A 95 12.02 -12.00 9.45
CA ASN A 95 12.86 -11.10 10.23
C ASN A 95 13.44 -9.97 9.37
N LYS A 96 13.90 -10.31 8.15
CA LYS A 96 14.42 -9.34 7.19
C LYS A 96 13.36 -8.32 6.78
N ASP A 97 12.16 -8.79 6.42
CA ASP A 97 11.09 -7.93 5.94
C ASP A 97 10.51 -7.06 7.06
N VAL A 98 10.41 -7.58 8.29
CA VAL A 98 10.02 -6.79 9.48
C VAL A 98 11.01 -5.65 9.71
N LYS A 99 12.32 -5.90 9.60
CA LYS A 99 13.35 -4.85 9.74
C LYS A 99 13.21 -3.76 8.68
N ILE A 100 12.98 -4.13 7.43
CA ILE A 100 12.76 -3.18 6.33
C ILE A 100 11.51 -2.34 6.61
N LEU A 101 10.42 -3.00 6.98
CA LEU A 101 9.12 -2.37 7.20
C LEU A 101 9.15 -1.42 8.41
N ASN A 102 9.77 -1.82 9.53
CA ASN A 102 9.94 -0.94 10.68
C ASN A 102 10.80 0.29 10.33
N LYS A 103 11.84 0.14 9.49
CA LYS A 103 12.63 1.29 9.01
C LYS A 103 11.78 2.24 8.15
N LEU A 104 10.89 1.72 7.31
CA LEU A 104 9.98 2.54 6.52
C LEU A 104 8.97 3.27 7.40
N LYS A 105 8.35 2.56 8.35
CA LYS A 105 7.42 3.15 9.32
C LYS A 105 8.05 4.25 10.15
N LEU A 106 9.28 4.05 10.63
CA LEU A 106 10.00 5.06 11.41
C LEU A 106 10.28 6.33 10.59
N LYS A 107 10.59 6.20 9.30
CA LYS A 107 10.76 7.36 8.42
C LYS A 107 9.44 8.12 8.23
N GLU A 108 8.35 7.40 8.00
CA GLU A 108 7.01 7.99 7.85
C GLU A 108 6.55 8.67 9.15
N LEU A 109 6.82 8.04 10.29
CA LEU A 109 6.57 8.61 11.62
C LEU A 109 7.42 9.87 11.86
N ASP A 110 8.70 9.87 11.51
CA ASP A 110 9.58 11.05 11.66
C ASP A 110 9.07 12.24 10.82
N ILE A 111 8.59 11.99 9.60
CA ILE A 111 7.96 13.02 8.77
C ILE A 111 6.71 13.57 9.46
N MET A 112 5.84 12.70 9.99
CA MET A 112 4.64 13.12 10.71
C MET A 112 4.95 13.90 11.99
N LEU A 113 5.97 13.50 12.73
CA LEU A 113 6.40 14.17 13.95
C LEU A 113 7.09 15.52 13.69
N LYS A 114 7.49 15.82 12.45
CA LYS A 114 8.05 17.12 12.05
C LYS A 114 6.99 18.12 11.59
N THR A 115 5.71 17.74 11.62
CA THR A 115 4.60 18.65 11.35
C THR A 115 4.45 19.72 12.44
N PRO A 116 3.91 20.91 12.12
CA PRO A 116 3.81 22.04 13.05
C PRO A 116 3.01 21.74 14.33
N PHE A 117 2.23 20.66 14.36
CA PHE A 117 1.46 20.20 15.53
C PHE A 117 2.26 19.33 16.51
N LYS A 118 3.58 19.20 16.33
CA LYS A 118 4.45 18.42 17.21
C LYS A 118 4.37 18.88 18.68
N GLY A 119 4.03 17.96 19.58
CA GLY A 119 3.95 18.24 21.02
C GLY A 119 2.67 18.92 21.50
N THR A 120 1.69 19.11 20.60
CA THR A 120 0.33 19.52 20.94
C THR A 120 -0.57 18.31 21.13
N GLU A 121 -1.71 18.46 21.82
CA GLU A 121 -2.74 17.40 21.92
C GLU A 121 -3.25 16.94 20.54
N PHE A 122 -3.09 17.77 19.51
CA PHE A 122 -3.39 17.48 18.11
C PHE A 122 -2.23 16.81 17.36
N SER A 123 -1.15 16.42 18.04
CA SER A 123 -0.05 15.75 17.37
C SER A 123 -0.53 14.41 16.81
N TYR A 124 -0.33 14.22 15.50
CA TYR A 124 -0.76 13.02 14.75
C TYR A 124 -0.31 11.68 15.39
N ALA A 125 0.74 11.69 16.20
CA ALA A 125 1.25 10.52 16.91
C ALA A 125 0.59 10.26 18.28
N GLN A 126 0.02 11.28 18.94
CA GLN A 126 -0.63 11.14 20.25
C GLN A 126 -2.12 10.78 20.15
N MET A 127 -2.80 11.12 19.05
CA MET A 127 -4.25 10.96 18.91
C MET A 127 -4.76 9.52 18.68
N GLY A 128 -3.97 8.46 18.90
CA GLY A 128 -4.47 7.07 18.88
C GLY A 128 -5.17 6.60 17.58
N GLY A 129 -5.17 7.42 16.53
CA GLY A 129 -5.88 7.18 15.28
C GLY A 129 -5.25 6.03 14.49
N ASP A 130 -6.01 5.50 13.53
CA ASP A 130 -5.62 4.34 12.71
C ASP A 130 -4.21 4.46 12.13
N ILE A 131 -3.82 5.67 11.72
CA ILE A 131 -2.49 5.99 11.19
C ILE A 131 -1.38 5.78 12.24
N GLY A 132 -1.58 6.26 13.48
CA GLY A 132 -0.61 6.10 14.56
C GLY A 132 -0.41 4.62 14.90
N ASN A 133 -1.48 3.84 14.93
CA ASN A 133 -1.41 2.38 15.12
C ASN A 133 -0.75 1.67 13.93
N GLU A 134 -1.02 2.09 12.70
CA GLU A 134 -0.40 1.56 11.50
C GLU A 134 1.11 1.77 11.46
N LEU A 135 1.60 2.89 11.98
CA LEU A 135 3.02 3.23 12.03
C LEU A 135 3.76 2.64 13.23
N ARG A 136 3.07 1.99 14.17
CA ARG A 136 3.73 1.28 15.27
C ARG A 136 4.66 0.18 14.74
N PRO A 137 5.85 0.02 15.33
CA PRO A 137 6.78 -1.02 14.92
C PRO A 137 6.18 -2.40 15.16
N ILE A 138 6.44 -3.33 14.24
CA ILE A 138 6.12 -4.73 14.43
C ILE A 138 7.18 -5.31 15.36
N ASN A 139 6.79 -5.63 16.59
CA ASN A 139 7.68 -6.19 17.61
C ASN A 139 7.55 -7.71 17.74
N LYS A 140 6.43 -8.29 17.27
CA LYS A 140 6.13 -9.71 17.43
C LYS A 140 7.16 -10.58 16.70
N LYS A 141 7.85 -11.46 17.42
CA LYS A 141 8.86 -12.38 16.86
C LYS A 141 8.19 -13.64 16.30
N TYR A 142 8.89 -14.34 15.40
CA TYR A 142 8.38 -15.56 14.76
C TYR A 142 8.01 -16.69 15.75
N ASN A 143 8.67 -16.72 16.92
CA ASN A 143 8.47 -17.72 17.96
C ASN A 143 7.38 -17.34 18.98
N GLU A 144 6.77 -16.16 18.85
CA GLU A 144 5.69 -15.67 19.72
C GLU A 144 4.30 -15.91 19.10
N TYR A 145 4.23 -16.62 17.97
CA TYR A 145 2.98 -17.03 17.37
C TYR A 145 2.52 -18.37 17.93
N ASP A 146 1.21 -18.47 18.20
CA ASP A 146 0.56 -19.69 18.69
C ASP A 146 0.02 -20.56 17.55
N LYS A 147 -0.26 -19.94 16.39
CA LYS A 147 -0.82 -20.63 15.21
C LYS A 147 0.02 -20.35 13.96
N VAL A 148 0.31 -21.42 13.20
CA VAL A 148 1.01 -21.32 11.89
C VAL A 148 0.22 -20.44 10.92
N THR A 149 -1.11 -20.44 11.00
CA THR A 149 -1.97 -19.60 10.16
C THR A 149 -1.72 -18.12 10.35
N ASP A 150 -1.51 -17.69 11.60
CA ASP A 150 -1.36 -16.29 11.95
C ASP A 150 0.04 -15.81 11.56
N PHE A 151 1.05 -16.65 11.83
CA PHE A 151 2.40 -16.44 11.32
C PHE A 151 2.41 -16.34 9.79
N ARG A 152 1.72 -17.24 9.07
CA ARG A 152 1.65 -17.23 7.60
C ARG A 152 1.01 -15.95 7.06
N LYS A 153 -0.12 -15.53 7.63
CA LYS A 153 -0.79 -14.27 7.26
C LYS A 153 0.16 -13.08 7.45
N MET A 154 0.86 -13.05 8.58
CA MET A 154 1.82 -11.99 8.85
C MET A 154 3.02 -12.04 7.89
N LEU A 155 3.61 -13.22 7.67
CA LEU A 155 4.70 -13.41 6.70
C LEU A 155 4.31 -12.87 5.32
N LYS A 156 3.13 -13.23 4.81
CA LYS A 156 2.62 -12.73 3.52
C LYS A 156 2.47 -11.20 3.54
N SER A 157 1.88 -10.65 4.60
CA SER A 157 1.67 -9.20 4.75
C SER A 157 3.00 -8.43 4.76
N VAL A 158 3.96 -8.86 5.58
CA VAL A 158 5.26 -8.18 5.72
C VAL A 158 6.08 -8.32 4.42
N GLN A 159 6.09 -9.49 3.77
CA GLN A 159 6.74 -9.71 2.48
C GLN A 159 6.23 -8.75 1.40
N PHE A 160 4.91 -8.56 1.33
CA PHE A 160 4.26 -7.69 0.37
C PHE A 160 4.55 -6.21 0.65
N ARG A 161 4.46 -5.81 1.92
CA ARG A 161 4.70 -4.43 2.36
C ARG A 161 6.17 -4.01 2.32
N SER A 162 7.10 -4.95 2.33
CA SER A 162 8.54 -4.65 2.29
C SER A 162 9.07 -4.47 0.87
N PHE A 163 8.24 -4.56 -0.18
CA PHE A 163 8.69 -4.22 -1.54
C PHE A 163 8.97 -2.70 -1.64
N PRO A 164 10.09 -2.30 -2.25
CA PRO A 164 10.40 -0.88 -2.50
C PRO A 164 9.24 -0.10 -3.12
N SER A 165 8.55 -0.67 -4.10
CA SER A 165 7.44 -0.01 -4.80
C SER A 165 6.09 -0.09 -4.08
N TYR A 166 6.02 -0.73 -2.90
CA TYR A 166 4.76 -0.92 -2.17
C TYR A 166 4.08 0.41 -1.81
N SER A 167 4.85 1.43 -1.43
CA SER A 167 4.27 2.74 -1.09
C SER A 167 3.52 3.36 -2.27
N LYS A 168 4.11 3.29 -3.47
CA LYS A 168 3.48 3.77 -4.71
C LYS A 168 2.21 2.99 -5.03
N TYR A 169 2.27 1.66 -4.93
CA TYR A 169 1.09 0.81 -5.08
C TYR A 169 -0.03 1.17 -4.08
N ARG A 170 0.30 1.34 -2.80
CA ARG A 170 -0.64 1.72 -1.74
C ARG A 170 -1.31 3.07 -2.07
N ASN A 171 -0.52 4.07 -2.45
CA ASN A 171 -1.04 5.40 -2.76
C ASN A 171 -1.95 5.39 -3.99
N ASN A 172 -1.59 4.65 -5.04
CA ASN A 172 -2.46 4.44 -6.20
C ASN A 172 -3.79 3.79 -5.79
N LEU A 173 -3.75 2.76 -4.95
CA LEU A 173 -4.97 2.08 -4.49
C LEU A 173 -5.87 2.98 -3.66
N TYR A 174 -5.29 3.82 -2.78
CA TYR A 174 -6.06 4.82 -2.04
C TYR A 174 -6.70 5.85 -2.96
N LYS A 175 -5.95 6.36 -3.93
CA LYS A 175 -6.45 7.30 -4.93
C LYS A 175 -7.58 6.72 -5.76
N ASP A 176 -7.42 5.49 -6.27
CA ASP A 176 -8.45 4.79 -7.04
C ASP A 176 -9.72 4.55 -6.22
N ASN A 177 -9.57 4.20 -4.94
CA ASN A 177 -10.71 3.99 -4.05
C ASN A 177 -11.41 5.32 -3.72
N PHE A 178 -10.65 6.39 -3.52
CA PHE A 178 -11.19 7.73 -3.33
C PHE A 178 -11.99 8.19 -4.55
N ILE A 179 -11.43 8.09 -5.76
CA ILE A 179 -12.13 8.45 -7.00
C ILE A 179 -13.43 7.67 -7.16
N LYS A 180 -13.47 6.40 -6.74
CA LYS A 180 -14.71 5.58 -6.75
C LYS A 180 -15.72 6.04 -5.71
N SER A 181 -15.29 6.50 -4.54
CA SER A 181 -16.20 7.00 -3.50
C SER A 181 -16.75 8.39 -3.81
N LEU A 182 -16.13 9.15 -4.74
CA LEU A 182 -16.69 10.41 -5.21
C LEU A 182 -18.02 10.17 -5.93
N TYR A 183 -19.09 10.62 -5.31
CA TYR A 183 -20.37 10.87 -5.98
C TYR A 183 -20.26 12.20 -6.75
N GLN A 184 -20.98 12.33 -7.87
CA GLN A 184 -21.03 13.61 -8.60
C GLN A 184 -21.69 14.65 -7.71
N VAL A 185 -20.91 15.62 -7.24
CA VAL A 185 -21.40 16.84 -6.59
C VAL A 185 -20.98 17.98 -7.48
N GLY A 186 -21.91 18.92 -7.72
CA GLY A 186 -21.79 20.14 -8.54
C GLY A 186 -20.58 20.19 -9.47
N ASN A 187 -20.79 20.05 -10.78
CA ASN A 187 -19.69 20.14 -11.74
C ASN A 187 -19.45 21.58 -12.17
N GLU A 188 -19.77 22.62 -11.41
CA GLU A 188 -19.66 24.01 -11.87
C GLU A 188 -18.87 24.86 -10.87
N TYR A 189 -17.90 25.64 -11.34
CA TYR A 189 -17.11 26.60 -10.56
C TYR A 189 -16.98 27.94 -11.29
N ILE A 190 -16.49 28.97 -10.61
CA ILE A 190 -16.29 30.31 -11.18
C ILE A 190 -14.80 30.48 -11.48
N ASP A 191 -14.44 30.80 -12.72
CA ASP A 191 -13.05 31.04 -13.09
C ASP A 191 -12.55 32.44 -12.65
N GLU A 192 -11.25 32.70 -12.82
CA GLU A 192 -10.59 33.96 -12.47
C GLU A 192 -11.18 35.19 -13.20
N TYR A 193 -12.00 34.96 -14.23
CA TYR A 193 -12.68 35.98 -15.03
C TYR A 193 -14.18 36.09 -14.72
N GLY A 194 -14.68 35.35 -13.73
CA GLY A 194 -16.08 35.36 -13.31
C GLY A 194 -17.01 34.50 -14.15
N ASN A 195 -16.50 33.67 -15.07
CA ASN A 195 -17.34 32.79 -15.88
C ASN A 195 -17.63 31.46 -15.18
N ILE A 196 -18.81 30.90 -15.42
CA ILE A 196 -19.17 29.57 -14.93
C ILE A 196 -18.53 28.52 -15.85
N GLN A 197 -17.65 27.71 -15.28
CA GLN A 197 -16.98 26.60 -15.97
C GLN A 197 -17.40 25.27 -15.37
N THR A 198 -17.35 24.20 -16.17
CA THR A 198 -17.62 22.86 -15.68
C THR A 198 -16.37 22.10 -15.26
N ILE A 199 -16.40 21.43 -14.10
CA ILE A 199 -15.31 20.62 -13.57
C ILE A 199 -15.74 19.17 -13.36
N ASP A 200 -14.89 18.23 -13.80
CA ASP A 200 -14.97 16.84 -13.37
C ASP A 200 -13.93 16.59 -12.28
N LEU A 201 -14.37 16.60 -11.01
CA LEU A 201 -13.51 16.32 -9.87
C LEU A 201 -12.78 14.98 -10.00
N LYS A 202 -13.37 13.98 -10.67
CA LYS A 202 -12.71 12.69 -10.89
C LYS A 202 -11.52 12.85 -11.83
N ASP A 203 -11.67 13.61 -12.91
CA ASP A 203 -10.59 13.88 -13.85
C ASP A 203 -9.47 14.69 -13.18
N VAL A 204 -9.83 15.74 -12.45
CA VAL A 204 -8.89 16.59 -11.73
C VAL A 204 -8.08 15.79 -10.70
N ILE A 205 -8.76 14.98 -9.88
CA ILE A 205 -8.06 14.12 -8.91
C ILE A 205 -7.25 13.04 -9.63
N SER A 206 -7.70 12.51 -10.76
CA SER A 206 -6.94 11.53 -11.55
C SER A 206 -5.61 12.07 -12.06
N LYS A 207 -5.48 13.38 -12.27
CA LYS A 207 -4.23 14.04 -12.72
C LYS A 207 -3.22 14.25 -11.59
N ILE A 208 -3.64 14.23 -10.32
CA ILE A 208 -2.73 14.40 -9.17
C ILE A 208 -1.76 13.20 -9.07
N PRO A 209 -0.43 13.39 -9.08
CA PRO A 209 0.51 12.29 -8.87
C PRO A 209 0.21 11.55 -7.56
N ALA A 210 0.18 10.20 -7.59
CA ALA A 210 -0.21 9.41 -6.42
C ALA A 210 0.75 9.59 -5.23
N GLU A 211 2.00 9.93 -5.49
CA GLU A 211 2.98 10.29 -4.46
C GLU A 211 2.56 11.55 -3.68
N LYS A 212 1.90 12.52 -4.34
CA LYS A 212 1.39 13.75 -3.73
C LYS A 212 -0.04 13.63 -3.21
N PHE A 213 -0.76 12.57 -3.58
CA PHE A 213 -2.19 12.43 -3.27
C PHE A 213 -2.49 12.39 -1.75
N ILE A 214 -1.60 11.82 -0.95
CA ILE A 214 -1.76 11.81 0.52
C ILE A 214 -1.61 13.22 1.10
N ASP A 215 -0.68 14.01 0.60
CA ASP A 215 -0.49 15.40 1.04
C ASP A 215 -1.64 16.29 0.54
N PHE A 216 -2.15 16.04 -0.67
CA PHE A 216 -3.38 16.64 -1.18
C PHE A 216 -4.57 16.38 -0.25
N LEU A 217 -4.82 15.12 0.14
CA LEU A 217 -5.89 14.78 1.07
C LEU A 217 -5.69 15.39 2.47
N ARG A 218 -4.44 15.56 2.92
CA ARG A 218 -4.18 16.22 4.21
C ARG A 218 -4.48 17.71 4.19
N ASN A 219 -4.23 18.36 3.05
CA ASN A 219 -4.41 19.80 2.92
C ASN A 219 -5.84 20.20 2.55
N ILE A 220 -6.55 19.33 1.82
CA ILE A 220 -7.84 19.67 1.20
C ILE A 220 -8.95 18.70 1.64
N GLY A 221 -8.63 17.60 2.33
CA GLY A 221 -9.60 16.55 2.64
C GLY A 221 -10.78 16.99 3.49
N GLU A 222 -10.60 18.00 4.34
CA GLU A 222 -11.68 18.62 5.11
C GLU A 222 -12.60 19.44 4.18
N ASP A 223 -12.05 20.32 3.35
CA ASP A 223 -12.81 21.08 2.35
C ASP A 223 -13.53 20.16 1.36
N LEU A 224 -12.88 19.08 0.93
CA LEU A 224 -13.46 18.07 0.05
C LEU A 224 -14.58 17.30 0.75
N HIS A 225 -14.45 17.00 2.05
CA HIS A 225 -15.51 16.37 2.84
C HIS A 225 -16.73 17.29 2.97
N LEU A 226 -16.50 18.57 3.24
CA LEU A 226 -17.53 19.60 3.34
C LEU A 226 -18.27 19.75 2.00
N ILE A 227 -17.54 19.90 0.89
CA ILE A 227 -18.09 20.00 -0.47
C ILE A 227 -18.97 18.79 -0.80
N LEU A 228 -18.54 17.59 -0.43
CA LEU A 228 -19.21 16.35 -0.84
C LEU A 228 -20.42 15.96 0.02
N ASN A 229 -20.47 16.39 1.29
CA ASN A 229 -21.43 15.87 2.25
C ASN A 229 -22.36 16.92 2.87
N GLU A 230 -22.10 18.22 2.68
CA GLU A 230 -23.01 19.26 3.16
C GLU A 230 -24.06 19.64 2.12
N ASN A 231 -25.29 19.89 2.58
CA ASN A 231 -26.38 20.40 1.75
C ASN A 231 -26.16 21.89 1.45
N TYR A 232 -25.16 22.19 0.62
CA TYR A 232 -24.89 23.55 0.16
C TYR A 232 -25.91 24.02 -0.88
N THR A 233 -26.17 25.32 -0.88
CA THR A 233 -26.83 25.98 -2.02
C THR A 233 -25.91 25.96 -3.25
N VAL A 234 -26.48 26.12 -4.45
CA VAL A 234 -25.72 26.13 -5.72
C VAL A 234 -24.58 27.16 -5.71
N LEU A 235 -24.81 28.34 -5.10
CA LEU A 235 -23.80 29.40 -5.01
C LEU A 235 -22.63 28.98 -4.11
N GLN A 236 -22.94 28.43 -2.92
CA GLN A 236 -21.93 27.93 -1.98
C GLN A 236 -21.13 26.76 -2.57
N GLN A 237 -21.78 25.87 -3.33
CA GLN A 237 -21.07 24.81 -4.04
C GLN A 237 -20.05 25.37 -5.03
N ARG A 238 -20.44 26.37 -5.83
CA ARG A 238 -19.56 27.02 -6.81
C ARG A 238 -18.36 27.72 -6.17
N GLU A 239 -18.58 28.44 -5.07
CA GLU A 239 -17.50 29.11 -4.33
C GLU A 239 -16.49 28.08 -3.79
N ARG A 240 -16.97 27.02 -3.12
CA ARG A 240 -16.10 25.98 -2.57
C ARG A 240 -15.35 25.18 -3.65
N LEU A 241 -15.98 24.92 -4.79
CA LEU A 241 -15.30 24.28 -5.92
C LEU A 241 -14.23 25.18 -6.54
N THR A 242 -14.44 26.49 -6.52
CA THR A 242 -13.44 27.47 -6.97
C THR A 242 -12.20 27.45 -6.07
N GLU A 243 -12.40 27.47 -4.75
CA GLU A 243 -11.31 27.31 -3.76
C GLU A 243 -10.53 26.00 -4.00
N LEU A 244 -11.25 24.90 -4.23
CA LEU A 244 -10.64 23.60 -4.51
C LEU A 244 -9.83 23.59 -5.81
N VAL A 245 -10.29 24.25 -6.88
CA VAL A 245 -9.56 24.37 -8.15
C VAL A 245 -8.24 25.12 -7.97
N GLU A 246 -8.25 26.24 -7.27
CA GLU A 246 -7.04 27.01 -6.99
C GLU A 246 -6.02 26.20 -6.19
N LEU A 247 -6.48 25.47 -5.18
CA LEU A 247 -5.62 24.61 -4.38
C LEU A 247 -5.03 23.46 -5.22
N VAL A 248 -5.81 22.88 -6.13
CA VAL A 248 -5.33 21.82 -7.05
C VAL A 248 -4.26 22.33 -8.01
N LYS A 249 -4.36 23.57 -8.51
CA LYS A 249 -3.29 24.19 -9.32
C LYS A 249 -1.95 24.20 -8.57
N GLY A 250 -1.97 24.42 -7.25
CA GLY A 250 -0.80 24.33 -6.37
C GLY A 250 -0.11 22.95 -6.32
N PHE A 251 -0.80 21.88 -6.74
CA PHE A 251 -0.22 20.54 -6.87
C PHE A 251 0.33 20.23 -8.27
N GLY A 252 0.26 21.19 -9.20
CA GLY A 252 0.74 21.09 -10.58
C GLY A 252 -0.26 20.41 -11.51
N VAL A 253 -1.55 20.61 -11.27
CA VAL A 253 -2.64 20.07 -12.10
C VAL A 253 -3.37 21.25 -12.73
N ASP A 254 -3.33 21.31 -14.06
CA ASP A 254 -4.11 22.29 -14.81
C ASP A 254 -5.57 21.82 -14.92
N VAL A 255 -6.46 22.67 -14.41
CA VAL A 255 -7.91 22.54 -14.55
C VAL A 255 -8.29 23.40 -15.76
N VAL A 256 -8.58 22.75 -16.88
CA VAL A 256 -9.07 23.34 -18.14
C VAL A 256 -10.42 22.75 -18.45
#